data_AF-A0A9P1G4F1-F1
#
_entry.id   AF-A0A9P1G4F1-F1
#
_cell.length_a   1.000
_cell.length_b   1.000
_cell.length_c   1.000
_cell.angle_alpha   90.00
_cell.angle_beta   90.00
_cell.angle_gamma   90.00
#
_symmetry.space_group_name_H-M   'P 1'
#
loop_
_entity.id
_entity.type
_entity.pdbx_description
1 polymer ?
#
loop_
_entity_poly.entity_id
_entity_poly.type
_entity_poly.pdbx_seq_one_letter_code
_entity_poly.pdbx_strand_id
1 'polypeptide(L)'
;METKEQLRHRTVKELKEMLRQEGYNPGDIMGVEKDELVAKLWMLRQNPMEEDPYPLPLYSNCWTQFILRALFLAALQWIVMSCFIAIHFTLLSILIVALVLTIRNIMVRREKAFRRRKRI
;
A
#
# COMPACT_ATOMS: atom_id res chain seq x y z
N MET A 1 -4.06 46.88 9.38
CA MET A 1 -3.56 45.82 10.27
C MET A 1 -3.93 46.22 11.69
N GLU A 2 -4.88 45.54 12.31
CA GLU A 2 -5.26 45.86 13.71
C GLU A 2 -4.19 45.31 14.66
N THR A 3 -3.74 46.14 15.61
CA THR A 3 -2.72 45.79 16.61
C THR A 3 -3.34 44.96 17.75
N LYS A 4 -2.54 44.13 18.45
CA LYS A 4 -2.98 43.32 19.61
C LYS A 4 -3.76 44.13 20.67
N GLU A 5 -3.42 45.41 20.83
CA GLU A 5 -4.11 46.34 21.72
C GLU A 5 -5.54 46.66 21.26
N GLN A 6 -5.78 46.80 19.96
CA GLN A 6 -7.12 47.04 19.40
C GLN A 6 -8.05 45.83 19.62
N LEU A 7 -7.51 44.61 19.57
CA LEU A 7 -8.25 43.38 19.89
C LEU A 7 -8.62 43.30 21.39
N ARG A 8 -7.80 43.84 22.29
CA ARG A 8 -8.11 43.90 23.73
C ARG A 8 -9.26 44.86 24.06
N HIS A 9 -9.41 45.94 23.29
CA HIS A 9 -10.49 46.91 23.49
C HIS A 9 -11.85 46.42 23.00
N ARG A 10 -11.90 45.40 22.13
CA ARG A 10 -13.17 44.83 21.67
C ARG A 10 -13.88 44.03 22.76
N THR A 11 -15.20 43.95 22.62
CA THR A 11 -16.04 43.18 23.54
C THR A 11 -15.82 41.67 23.34
N VAL A 12 -16.00 40.89 24.41
CA VAL A 12 -15.89 39.41 24.34
C VAL A 12 -16.85 38.84 23.31
N LYS A 13 -18.03 39.45 23.13
CA LYS A 13 -19.02 39.05 22.12
C LYS A 13 -18.49 39.22 20.69
N GLU A 14 -17.84 40.34 20.39
CA GLU A 14 -17.23 40.58 19.08
C GLU A 14 -16.07 39.63 18.80
N LEU A 15 -15.21 39.36 19.79
CA LEU A 15 -14.10 38.42 19.66
C LEU A 15 -14.58 37.00 19.34
N LYS A 16 -15.66 36.56 20.00
CA LYS A 16 -16.28 35.25 19.73
C LYS A 16 -16.91 35.19 18.34
N GLU A 17 -17.55 36.28 17.90
CA GLU A 17 -18.14 36.34 16.56
C GLU A 17 -17.08 36.30 15.46
N MET A 18 -15.94 36.99 15.64
CA MET A 18 -14.82 36.91 14.71
C MET A 18 -14.22 35.50 14.61
N LEU A 19 -14.05 34.81 15.74
CA LEU A 19 -13.59 33.41 15.74
C LEU A 19 -14.58 32.46 15.04
N ARG A 20 -15.88 32.72 15.20
CA ARG A 20 -16.92 31.94 14.52
C ARG A 20 -16.89 32.14 13.01
N GLN A 21 -16.63 33.37 12.55
CA GLN A 21 -16.47 33.67 11.12
C GLN A 21 -15.25 32.97 10.51
N GLU A 22 -14.21 32.73 11.32
CA GLU A 22 -13.01 31.95 10.95
C GLU A 22 -13.21 30.42 11.08
N GLY A 23 -14.43 29.95 11.36
CA GLY A 23 -14.76 28.51 11.35
C GLY A 23 -14.58 27.77 12.69
N TYR A 24 -14.33 28.47 13.80
CA TYR A 24 -14.20 27.82 15.11
C TYR A 24 -15.56 27.34 15.66
N ASN A 25 -15.54 26.14 16.27
CA ASN A 25 -16.73 25.54 16.89
C ASN A 25 -17.12 26.31 18.17
N PRO A 26 -18.41 26.67 18.35
CA PRO A 26 -18.88 27.43 19.51
C PRO A 26 -18.76 26.68 20.84
N GLY A 27 -18.67 25.34 20.80
CA GLY A 27 -18.42 24.50 21.98
C GLY A 27 -17.04 24.72 22.59
N ASP A 28 -16.02 24.97 21.75
CA ASP A 28 -14.63 25.18 22.18
C ASP A 28 -14.37 26.61 22.67
N ILE A 29 -15.37 27.49 22.54
CA ILE A 29 -15.33 28.92 22.87
C ILE A 29 -16.14 29.23 24.16
N MET A 30 -16.84 28.24 24.72
CA MET A 30 -17.56 28.39 25.99
C MET A 30 -16.60 28.24 27.18
N GLY A 31 -16.54 29.26 28.04
CA GLY A 31 -15.69 29.27 29.25
C GLY A 31 -14.28 29.86 29.08
N VAL A 32 -13.88 30.20 27.86
CA VAL A 32 -12.54 30.75 27.54
C VAL A 32 -12.42 32.21 28.00
N GLU A 33 -11.29 32.54 28.63
CA GLU A 33 -11.01 33.89 29.13
C GLU A 33 -10.75 34.90 27.98
N LYS A 34 -11.01 36.19 28.25
CA LYS A 34 -10.88 37.26 27.24
C LYS A 34 -9.46 37.34 26.66
N ASP A 35 -8.44 37.15 27.49
CA ASP A 35 -7.04 37.20 27.04
C ASP A 35 -6.65 36.02 26.13
N GLU A 36 -7.21 34.83 26.38
CA GLU A 36 -7.00 33.65 25.54
C GLU A 36 -7.66 33.80 24.17
N LEU A 37 -8.85 34.41 24.11
CA LEU A 37 -9.54 34.73 22.86
C LEU A 37 -8.71 35.70 22.00
N VAL A 38 -8.13 36.73 22.63
CA VAL A 38 -7.25 37.69 21.93
C VAL A 38 -5.97 37.01 21.45
N ALA A 39 -5.39 36.11 22.25
CA ALA A 39 -4.19 35.37 21.87
C ALA A 39 -4.44 34.43 20.67
N LYS A 40 -5.57 33.69 20.67
CA LYS A 40 -5.96 32.82 19.55
C LYS A 40 -6.22 33.61 18.27
N LEU A 41 -6.98 34.71 18.33
CA LEU A 41 -7.22 35.60 17.19
C LEU A 41 -5.93 36.22 16.64
N TRP A 42 -4.99 36.59 17.52
CA TRP A 42 -3.70 37.12 17.12
C TRP A 42 -2.84 36.06 16.42
N MET A 43 -2.82 34.83 16.93
CA MET A 43 -2.12 33.69 16.33
C MET A 43 -2.68 33.34 14.94
N LEU A 44 -4.01 33.23 14.82
CA LEU A 44 -4.70 32.97 13.54
C LEU A 44 -4.38 34.01 12.47
N ARG A 45 -4.33 35.29 12.84
CA ARG A 45 -3.99 36.37 11.88
C ARG A 45 -2.52 36.39 11.50
N GLN A 46 -1.63 35.97 12.39
CA GLN A 46 -0.19 35.91 12.10
C GLN A 46 0.21 34.64 11.35
N ASN A 47 -0.55 33.55 11.50
CA ASN A 47 -0.26 32.28 10.88
C ASN A 47 -1.56 31.65 10.37
N PRO A 48 -1.92 31.80 9.07
CA PRO A 48 -3.15 31.27 8.50
C PRO A 48 -3.12 29.74 8.32
N MET A 49 -2.31 29.03 9.12
CA MET A 49 -2.26 27.58 9.09
C MET A 49 -3.41 27.05 9.93
N GLU A 50 -4.36 26.43 9.25
CA GLU A 50 -5.42 25.61 9.84
C GLU A 50 -4.76 24.62 10.81
N GLU A 51 -4.99 24.78 12.11
CA GLU A 51 -4.50 23.84 13.12
C GLU A 51 -5.21 22.52 12.86
N ASP A 52 -4.51 21.61 12.16
CA ASP A 52 -5.01 20.26 11.91
C ASP A 52 -5.19 19.55 13.28
N PRO A 53 -6.43 19.28 13.72
CA PRO A 53 -6.69 18.67 15.03
C PRO A 53 -6.15 17.24 15.12
N TYR A 54 -5.70 16.68 14.00
CA TYR A 54 -5.04 15.38 13.93
C TYR A 54 -3.77 15.50 13.09
N PRO A 55 -2.57 15.75 13.68
CA PRO A 55 -1.32 15.61 12.95
C PRO A 55 -1.16 14.13 12.59
N LEU A 56 -1.73 13.74 11.46
CA LEU A 56 -1.62 12.39 10.95
C LEU A 56 -0.13 12.11 10.72
N PRO A 57 0.40 10.97 11.19
CA PRO A 57 1.76 10.54 10.86
C PRO A 57 1.83 10.05 9.40
N LEU A 58 1.46 10.89 8.44
CA LEU A 58 1.15 10.47 7.07
C LEU A 58 2.33 10.46 6.11
N TYR A 59 3.52 10.91 6.51
CA TYR A 59 4.65 10.99 5.57
C TYR A 59 5.83 10.03 5.80
N SER A 60 5.92 9.35 6.95
CA SER A 60 7.14 8.57 7.23
C SER A 60 7.04 7.07 6.91
N ASN A 61 5.87 6.44 7.07
CA ASN A 61 5.77 4.96 7.00
C ASN A 61 5.04 4.40 5.77
N CYS A 62 4.35 5.23 4.99
CA CYS A 62 3.53 4.74 3.86
C CYS A 62 4.41 4.17 2.73
N TRP A 63 5.49 4.88 2.39
CA TRP A 63 6.44 4.45 1.37
C TRP A 63 7.19 3.18 1.76
N THR A 64 7.62 3.07 3.01
CA THR A 64 8.32 1.90 3.54
C THR A 64 7.43 0.66 3.51
N GLN A 65 6.15 0.80 3.89
CA GLN A 65 5.16 -0.29 3.79
C GLN A 65 4.87 -0.68 2.35
N PHE A 66 4.82 0.28 1.43
CA PHE A 66 4.64 0.01 0.00
C PHE A 66 5.82 -0.79 -0.57
N ILE A 67 7.05 -0.37 -0.26
CA ILE A 67 8.27 -1.06 -0.69
C ILE A 67 8.32 -2.49 -0.14
N LEU A 68 8.00 -2.69 1.15
CA LEU A 68 7.95 -4.02 1.74
C LEU A 68 6.93 -4.93 1.04
N ARG A 69 5.73 -4.40 0.74
CA ARG A 69 4.69 -5.17 0.03
C ARG A 69 5.12 -5.53 -1.39
N ALA A 70 5.76 -4.60 -2.11
CA ALA A 70 6.27 -4.84 -3.45
C ALA A 70 7.37 -5.91 -3.48
N LEU A 71 8.32 -5.85 -2.54
CA LEU A 71 9.38 -6.86 -2.41
C LEU A 71 8.82 -8.25 -2.06
N PHE A 72 7.83 -8.31 -1.16
CA PHE A 72 7.18 -9.56 -0.80
C PHE A 72 6.46 -10.20 -2.00
N LEU A 73 5.69 -9.41 -2.75
CA LEU A 73 5.02 -9.87 -3.98
C LEU A 73 6.03 -10.35 -5.04
N ALA A 74 7.13 -9.62 -5.24
CA ALA A 74 8.17 -10.01 -6.20
C ALA A 74 8.85 -11.33 -5.81
N ALA A 75 9.18 -11.51 -4.52
CA ALA A 75 9.77 -12.75 -4.01
C ALA A 75 8.80 -13.94 -4.15
N LEU A 76 7.52 -13.74 -3.83
CA LEU A 76 6.48 -14.75 -4.01
C LEU A 76 6.34 -15.15 -5.49
N GLN A 77 6.26 -14.16 -6.38
CA GLN A 77 6.18 -14.37 -7.83
C GLN A 77 7.37 -15.17 -8.36
N TRP A 78 8.58 -14.84 -7.90
CA TRP A 78 9.80 -15.55 -8.27
C TRP A 78 9.77 -17.03 -7.86
N ILE A 79 9.38 -17.31 -6.61
CA ILE A 79 9.29 -18.67 -6.07
C ILE A 79 8.25 -19.49 -6.86
N VAL A 80 7.06 -18.92 -7.09
CA VAL A 80 5.99 -19.58 -7.84
C VAL A 80 6.48 -19.92 -9.24
N MET A 81 7.04 -18.96 -9.97
CA MET A 81 7.56 -19.20 -11.32
C MET A 81 8.66 -20.25 -11.34
N SER A 82 9.56 -20.25 -10.36
CA SER A 82 10.63 -21.24 -10.23
C SER A 82 10.08 -22.66 -10.04
N CYS A 83 9.04 -22.82 -9.21
CA CYS A 83 8.37 -24.11 -9.01
C CYS A 83 7.64 -24.58 -10.28
N PHE A 84 6.92 -23.69 -10.97
CA PHE A 84 6.22 -24.03 -12.21
C PHE A 84 7.21 -24.47 -13.31
N ILE A 85 8.31 -23.75 -13.47
CA ILE A 85 9.37 -24.09 -14.42
C ILE A 85 9.94 -25.49 -14.12
N ALA A 86 10.23 -25.80 -12.86
CA ALA A 86 10.73 -27.12 -12.46
C ALA A 86 9.73 -28.26 -12.76
N ILE A 87 8.43 -28.03 -12.57
CA ILE A 87 7.38 -29.01 -12.92
C ILE A 87 7.36 -29.26 -14.44
N HIS A 88 7.44 -28.21 -15.26
CA HIS A 88 7.46 -28.37 -16.71
C HIS A 88 8.67 -29.14 -17.20
N PHE A 89 9.86 -28.88 -16.66
CA PHE A 89 11.06 -29.65 -16.98
C PHE A 89 10.97 -31.12 -16.55
N THR A 90 10.36 -31.38 -15.39
CA THR A 90 10.13 -32.74 -14.90
C THR A 90 9.14 -33.51 -15.77
N LEU A 91 8.06 -32.87 -16.21
CA LEU A 91 7.12 -33.48 -17.16
C LEU A 91 7.76 -33.77 -18.51
N LEU A 92 8.59 -32.84 -19.00
CA LEU A 92 9.29 -32.99 -20.27
C LEU A 92 10.28 -34.17 -20.22
N SER A 93 11.01 -34.33 -19.12
CA SER A 93 11.94 -35.46 -18.96
C SER A 93 11.21 -36.80 -18.88
N ILE A 94 10.07 -36.88 -18.19
CA ILE A 94 9.22 -38.07 -18.14
C ILE A 94 8.69 -38.42 -19.53
N LEU A 95 8.22 -37.44 -20.31
CA LEU A 95 7.74 -37.65 -21.67
C LEU A 95 8.85 -38.17 -22.60
N ILE A 96 10.06 -37.63 -22.50
CA ILE A 96 11.22 -38.10 -23.28
C ILE A 96 11.54 -39.56 -22.92
N VAL A 97 11.59 -39.89 -21.64
CA VAL A 97 11.85 -41.28 -21.19
C VAL A 97 10.75 -42.22 -21.67
N ALA A 98 9.48 -41.84 -21.55
CA ALA A 98 8.34 -42.62 -22.04
C ALA A 98 8.42 -42.83 -23.56
N LEU A 99 8.81 -41.81 -24.33
CA LEU A 99 8.99 -41.90 -25.78
C LEU A 99 10.12 -42.88 -26.15
N VAL A 100 11.26 -42.81 -25.47
CA VAL A 100 12.38 -43.74 -25.69
C VAL A 100 11.96 -45.18 -25.40
N LEU A 101 11.24 -45.41 -24.30
CA LEU A 101 10.75 -46.74 -23.93
C LEU A 101 9.72 -47.29 -24.92
N THR A 102 8.80 -46.45 -25.40
CA THR A 102 7.81 -46.85 -26.42
C THR A 102 8.47 -47.19 -27.74
N ILE A 103 9.43 -46.38 -28.22
CA ILE A 103 10.21 -46.67 -29.43
C ILE A 103 10.96 -48.00 -29.27
N ARG A 104 11.68 -48.21 -28.16
CA ARG A 104 12.37 -49.49 -27.91
C ARG A 104 11.40 -50.66 -27.90
N ASN A 105 10.24 -50.53 -27.25
CA ASN A 105 9.23 -51.59 -27.22
C ASN A 105 8.69 -51.91 -28.62
N ILE A 106 8.46 -50.89 -29.45
CA ILE A 106 8.02 -51.08 -30.84
C ILE A 106 9.10 -51.78 -31.65
N MET A 107 10.37 -51.38 -31.53
CA MET A 107 11.48 -52.02 -32.23
C MET A 107 11.62 -53.49 -31.83
N VAL A 108 11.60 -53.79 -30.53
CA VAL A 108 11.67 -55.17 -30.02
C VAL A 108 10.47 -55.99 -30.48
N ARG A 109 9.26 -55.43 -30.49
CA ARG A 109 8.06 -56.11 -31.02
C ARG A 109 8.19 -56.40 -32.51
N ARG A 110 8.67 -55.44 -33.31
CA ARG A 110 8.92 -55.63 -34.75
C ARG A 110 9.94 -56.72 -35.00
N GLU A 111 11.03 -56.73 -34.24
CA GLU A 111 12.09 -57.72 -34.40
C GLU A 111 11.64 -59.13 -33.98
N LYS A 112 10.86 -59.24 -32.90
CA LYS A 112 10.20 -60.51 -32.51
C LYS A 112 9.23 -61.01 -33.58
N ALA A 113 8.45 -60.11 -34.18
CA ALA A 113 7.53 -60.46 -35.27
C ALA A 113 8.28 -60.94 -36.52
N PHE A 114 9.38 -60.28 -36.88
CA PHE A 114 10.24 -60.69 -38.00
C PHE A 114 10.88 -62.07 -37.77
N ARG A 115 11.40 -62.32 -36.56
CA ARG A 115 11.95 -63.63 -36.17
C ARG A 115 10.92 -64.75 -36.16
N ARG A 116 9.65 -64.46 -35.85
CA ARG A 116 8.55 -65.45 -35.98
C ARG A 116 8.21 -65.76 -37.43
N ARG A 117 8.15 -64.74 -38.30
CA ARG A 117 7.87 -64.92 -39.74
C ARG A 117 8.95 -65.72 -40.47
N LYS A 118 10.22 -65.62 -40.05
CA LYS A 118 11.32 -66.44 -40.60
C LYS A 118 11.32 -67.90 -40.12
N ARG A 119 10.50 -68.24 -39.13
CA ARG A 119 10.45 -69.59 -38.53
C ARG A 119 9.27 -70.44 -39.04
N ILE A 120 8.38 -69.83 -39.82
CA ILE A 120 7.29 -70.45 -40.60
C ILE A 120 7.81 -70.53 -42.04
#